data_AF-A0A6A7SKG2-F1
#
_entry.id   AF-A0A6A7SKG2-F1
#
_cell.length_a   1.000
_cell.length_b   1.000
_cell.length_c   1.000
_cell.angle_alpha   90.00
_cell.angle_beta   90.00
_cell.angle_gamma   90.00
#
_symmetry.space_group_name_H-M   'P 1'
#
loop_
_entity.id
_entity.type
_entity.pdbx_description
1 polymer ?
#
loop_
_entity_poly.entity_id
_entity_poly.type
_entity_poly.pdbx_seq_one_letter_code
_entity_poly.pdbx_strand_id
1 'polypeptide(L)'
;MIRIENLTKVFETPEGPVTAADHITMDVPDGEICILLGPSGCGKTTTLKMINRIIEPTSGRVSINDEDTTGMNTTDLRRSIGYVIQQIGLFPNMTIEENISVVPRLLGWDRKRTRERARELLDMVALDPSAFMGRYPGELSGGQQQRVGVIRALAADPPVLLMDEPFGAIDPINRAVIQDEFLRMQSELNKTILFVSHDIDEAIKMGDRIAIFRAGQLVQYDRPDDLLAHPKNDFVESFFGEDRALKRMQLARVRDVMEDDVPVVRHDDDLRRALELMDERGYHYAITLVNEHHQPVGMVMRSTAETRRGKCGEHYYGVDALAHLDDDLRKVASLMFSHDTTWLACVDEDGRLAGTLTQRGITRYLGATYRPQE
;
A
#
# COMPACT_ATOMS: atom_id res chain seq x y z
N MET A 1 -17.01 6.60 -4.89
CA MET A 1 -16.56 7.31 -6.10
C MET A 1 -16.91 6.54 -7.37
N ILE A 2 -16.42 5.30 -7.54
CA ILE A 2 -16.77 4.44 -8.68
C ILE A 2 -17.74 3.36 -8.19
N ARG A 3 -18.83 3.11 -8.90
CA ARG A 3 -19.74 1.98 -8.60
C ARG A 3 -19.94 1.14 -9.86
N ILE A 4 -19.76 -0.17 -9.72
CA ILE A 4 -19.91 -1.15 -10.78
C ILE A 4 -21.04 -2.09 -10.38
N GLU A 5 -22.06 -2.23 -11.24
CA GLU A 5 -23.24 -3.04 -10.96
C GLU A 5 -23.48 -4.06 -12.08
N ASN A 6 -23.33 -5.35 -11.77
CA ASN A 6 -23.55 -6.48 -12.69
C ASN A 6 -22.85 -6.33 -14.05
N LEU A 7 -21.65 -5.74 -14.06
CA LEU A 7 -20.94 -5.38 -15.28
C LEU A 7 -20.46 -6.65 -15.99
N THR A 8 -20.90 -6.81 -17.24
CA THR A 8 -20.66 -8.02 -18.03
C THR A 8 -20.13 -7.66 -19.41
N LYS A 9 -19.15 -8.42 -19.88
CA LYS A 9 -18.67 -8.38 -21.27
C LYS A 9 -18.61 -9.75 -21.89
N VAL A 10 -19.36 -9.91 -22.97
CA VAL A 10 -19.27 -11.04 -23.89
C VAL A 10 -18.63 -10.56 -25.19
N PHE A 11 -17.62 -11.27 -25.66
CA PHE A 11 -17.04 -11.09 -26.99
C PHE A 11 -17.54 -12.20 -27.91
N GLU A 12 -18.02 -11.82 -29.07
CA GLU A 12 -18.28 -12.76 -30.15
C GLU A 12 -16.96 -13.16 -30.80
N THR A 13 -16.59 -14.43 -30.73
CA THR A 13 -15.39 -14.98 -31.37
C THR A 13 -15.77 -16.05 -32.40
N PRO A 14 -14.88 -16.40 -33.35
CA PRO A 14 -15.16 -17.48 -34.30
C PRO A 14 -15.44 -18.85 -33.65
N GLU A 15 -14.93 -19.08 -32.43
CA GLU A 15 -15.12 -20.32 -31.67
C GLU A 15 -16.38 -20.29 -30.78
N GLY A 16 -17.08 -19.16 -30.73
CA GLY A 16 -18.27 -18.93 -29.92
C GLY A 16 -18.16 -17.70 -28.99
N PRO A 17 -19.22 -17.39 -28.23
CA PRO A 17 -19.19 -16.29 -27.28
C PRO A 17 -18.25 -16.58 -26.11
N VAL A 18 -17.38 -15.62 -25.79
CA VAL A 18 -16.46 -15.68 -24.65
C VAL A 18 -16.82 -14.59 -23.64
N THR A 19 -17.21 -14.99 -22.43
CA THR A 19 -17.48 -14.08 -21.32
C THR A 19 -16.17 -13.64 -20.67
N ALA A 20 -15.72 -12.42 -20.95
CA ALA A 20 -14.48 -11.87 -20.40
C ALA A 20 -14.66 -11.18 -19.04
N ALA A 21 -15.88 -10.74 -18.73
CA ALA A 21 -16.27 -10.21 -17.44
C ALA A 21 -17.71 -10.66 -17.19
N ASP A 22 -17.98 -11.23 -16.02
CA ASP A 22 -19.22 -11.92 -15.69
C ASP A 22 -19.81 -11.33 -14.40
N HIS A 23 -20.85 -10.51 -14.54
CA HIS A 23 -21.62 -9.90 -13.44
C HIS A 23 -20.77 -9.27 -12.33
N ILE A 24 -19.72 -8.51 -12.71
CA ILE A 24 -18.84 -7.85 -11.73
C ILE A 24 -19.63 -6.78 -10.97
N THR A 25 -19.59 -6.86 -9.64
CA THR A 25 -20.21 -5.87 -8.74
C THR A 25 -19.23 -5.50 -7.65
N MET A 26 -18.88 -4.21 -7.57
CA MET A 26 -17.97 -3.64 -6.57
C MET A 26 -18.08 -2.11 -6.58
N ASP A 27 -17.70 -1.49 -5.48
CA ASP A 27 -17.57 -0.04 -5.34
C ASP A 27 -16.14 0.34 -5.00
N VAL A 28 -15.65 1.47 -5.52
CA VAL A 28 -14.38 2.08 -5.10
C VAL A 28 -14.72 3.37 -4.34
N PRO A 29 -14.44 3.43 -3.03
CA PRO A 29 -14.63 4.62 -2.23
C PRO A 29 -13.80 5.81 -2.74
N ASP A 30 -14.18 7.01 -2.31
CA ASP A 30 -13.43 8.22 -2.66
C ASP A 30 -12.04 8.23 -2.00
N GLY A 31 -11.02 8.65 -2.75
CA GLY A 31 -9.63 8.74 -2.29
C GLY A 31 -8.88 7.41 -2.15
N GLU A 32 -9.56 6.27 -2.29
CA GLU A 32 -8.94 4.95 -2.15
C GLU A 32 -8.26 4.47 -3.44
N ILE A 33 -7.18 3.71 -3.26
CA ILE A 33 -6.54 2.90 -4.30
C ILE A 33 -7.15 1.50 -4.28
N CYS A 34 -7.85 1.16 -5.37
CA CYS A 34 -8.33 -0.19 -5.62
C CYS A 34 -7.47 -0.89 -6.69
N ILE A 35 -7.06 -2.13 -6.41
CA ILE A 35 -6.23 -2.91 -7.33
C ILE A 35 -7.01 -4.12 -7.85
N LEU A 36 -7.12 -4.22 -9.16
CA LEU A 36 -7.64 -5.41 -9.83
C LEU A 36 -6.48 -6.40 -9.99
N LEU A 37 -6.57 -7.54 -9.30
CA LEU A 37 -5.51 -8.54 -9.21
C LEU A 37 -5.99 -9.90 -9.72
N GLY A 38 -5.12 -10.67 -10.36
CA GLY A 38 -5.43 -12.02 -10.82
C GLY A 38 -4.59 -12.45 -12.03
N PRO A 39 -4.73 -13.70 -12.50
CA PRO A 39 -3.96 -14.22 -13.61
C PRO A 39 -4.19 -13.49 -14.95
N SER A 40 -3.29 -13.65 -15.91
CA SER A 40 -3.51 -13.15 -17.28
C SER A 40 -4.80 -13.71 -17.88
N GLY A 41 -5.56 -12.87 -18.59
CA GLY A 41 -6.81 -13.26 -19.23
C GLY A 41 -8.04 -13.37 -18.32
N CYS A 42 -7.95 -13.05 -17.03
CA CYS A 42 -9.10 -13.17 -16.10
C CYS A 42 -10.11 -12.01 -16.14
N GLY A 43 -9.97 -11.03 -17.05
CA GLY A 43 -10.97 -9.96 -17.24
C GLY A 43 -10.66 -8.59 -16.63
N LYS A 44 -9.50 -8.41 -15.97
CA LYS A 44 -9.12 -7.15 -15.29
C LYS A 44 -9.06 -5.93 -16.22
N THR A 45 -8.23 -6.02 -17.26
CA THR A 45 -8.08 -4.96 -18.27
C THR A 45 -9.38 -4.71 -19.03
N THR A 46 -10.18 -5.76 -19.27
CA THR A 46 -11.51 -5.60 -19.88
C THR A 46 -12.44 -4.80 -18.98
N THR A 47 -12.45 -5.09 -17.68
CA THR A 47 -13.22 -4.36 -16.67
C THR A 47 -12.79 -2.89 -16.60
N LEU A 48 -11.48 -2.62 -16.55
CA LEU A 48 -10.94 -1.26 -16.57
C LEU A 48 -11.35 -0.49 -17.84
N LYS A 49 -11.27 -1.13 -19.01
CA LYS A 49 -11.66 -0.54 -20.30
C LYS A 49 -13.17 -0.30 -20.42
N MET A 50 -14.00 -1.09 -19.73
CA MET A 50 -15.44 -0.85 -19.66
C MET A 50 -15.79 0.37 -18.81
N ILE A 51 -15.09 0.58 -17.70
CA ILE A 51 -15.28 1.77 -16.85
C ILE A 51 -14.99 3.06 -17.65
N ASN A 52 -13.93 3.05 -18.46
CA ASN A 52 -13.60 4.18 -19.36
C ASN A 52 -14.42 4.18 -20.68
N ARG A 53 -15.32 3.21 -20.87
CA ARG A 53 -16.07 2.95 -22.11
C ARG A 53 -15.19 2.95 -23.37
N ILE A 54 -13.95 2.46 -23.28
CA ILE A 54 -13.15 2.09 -24.45
C ILE A 54 -13.76 0.83 -25.08
N ILE A 55 -14.22 -0.08 -24.23
CA ILE A 55 -15.02 -1.25 -24.60
C ILE A 55 -16.41 -1.02 -24.01
N GLU A 56 -17.45 -1.04 -24.84
CA GLU A 56 -18.82 -0.95 -24.31
C GLU A 56 -19.18 -2.26 -23.58
N PRO A 57 -19.79 -2.19 -22.38
CA PRO A 57 -20.28 -3.38 -21.69
C PRO A 57 -21.41 -4.03 -22.47
N THR A 58 -21.55 -5.35 -22.33
CA THR A 58 -22.70 -6.09 -22.86
C THR A 58 -23.94 -5.84 -21.99
N SER A 59 -23.76 -5.76 -20.67
CA SER A 59 -24.78 -5.40 -19.70
C SER A 59 -24.14 -4.87 -18.41
N GLY A 60 -24.98 -4.36 -17.50
CA GLY A 60 -24.56 -3.74 -16.25
C GLY A 60 -24.38 -2.23 -16.37
N ARG A 61 -23.98 -1.59 -15.27
CA ARG A 61 -23.84 -0.13 -15.17
C ARG A 61 -22.54 0.24 -14.48
N VAL A 62 -22.02 1.40 -14.86
CA VAL A 62 -20.89 2.05 -14.18
C VAL A 62 -21.31 3.47 -13.83
N SER A 63 -21.17 3.84 -12.57
CA SER A 63 -21.36 5.20 -12.08
C SER A 63 -20.04 5.78 -11.58
N ILE A 64 -19.80 7.05 -11.88
CA ILE A 64 -18.65 7.83 -11.38
C ILE A 64 -19.21 9.10 -10.76
N ASN A 65 -18.79 9.45 -9.54
CA ASN A 65 -19.40 10.54 -8.76
C ASN A 65 -20.94 10.39 -8.63
N ASP A 66 -21.39 9.16 -8.40
CA ASP A 66 -22.82 8.79 -8.32
C ASP A 66 -23.64 9.07 -9.61
N GLU A 67 -22.99 9.40 -10.72
CA GLU A 67 -23.63 9.65 -12.01
C GLU A 67 -23.45 8.45 -12.96
N ASP A 68 -24.55 7.95 -13.53
CA ASP A 68 -24.53 6.82 -14.49
C ASP A 68 -23.85 7.24 -15.80
N THR A 69 -22.79 6.52 -16.18
CA THR A 69 -21.98 6.82 -17.35
C THR A 69 -22.57 6.32 -18.68
N THR A 70 -23.62 5.51 -18.66
CA THR A 70 -24.19 4.84 -19.84
C THR A 70 -24.69 5.83 -20.90
N GLY A 71 -25.34 6.92 -20.46
CA GLY A 71 -25.89 7.96 -21.33
C GLY A 71 -24.89 9.07 -21.71
N MET A 72 -23.72 9.09 -21.09
CA MET A 72 -22.74 10.16 -21.30
C MET A 72 -22.08 10.10 -22.68
N ASN A 73 -21.66 11.26 -23.18
CA ASN A 73 -20.77 11.31 -24.34
C ASN A 73 -19.43 10.68 -23.96
N THR A 74 -18.97 9.70 -24.74
CA THR A 74 -17.74 8.95 -24.45
C THR A 74 -16.48 9.83 -24.47
N THR A 75 -16.48 10.92 -25.24
CA THR A 75 -15.36 11.87 -25.28
C THR A 75 -15.28 12.67 -23.99
N ASP A 76 -16.42 13.15 -23.50
CA ASP A 76 -16.47 13.94 -22.27
C ASP A 76 -16.18 13.08 -21.04
N LEU A 77 -16.72 11.85 -21.00
CA LEU A 77 -16.39 10.86 -19.98
C LEU A 77 -14.87 10.61 -19.91
N ARG A 78 -14.24 10.30 -21.06
CA ARG A 78 -12.80 10.02 -21.11
C ARG A 78 -11.93 11.23 -20.77
N ARG A 79 -12.40 12.46 -21.01
CA ARG A 79 -11.70 13.68 -20.60
C ARG A 79 -11.80 13.94 -19.09
N SER A 80 -12.85 13.45 -18.44
CA SER A 80 -13.04 13.54 -17.00
C SER A 80 -12.27 12.48 -16.20
N ILE A 81 -11.70 11.47 -16.87
CA ILE A 81 -10.97 10.36 -16.25
C ILE A 81 -9.50 10.43 -16.68
N GLY A 82 -8.59 10.37 -15.70
CA GLY A 82 -7.18 10.15 -15.99
C GLY A 82 -6.97 8.70 -16.41
N TYR A 83 -6.27 8.45 -17.53
CA TYR A 83 -6.00 7.08 -17.99
C TYR A 83 -4.51 6.88 -18.26
N VAL A 84 -3.91 5.92 -17.55
CA VAL A 84 -2.53 5.46 -17.75
C VAL A 84 -2.57 4.11 -18.47
N ILE A 85 -2.01 4.07 -19.68
CA ILE A 85 -1.90 2.85 -20.49
C ILE A 85 -0.70 2.01 -20.04
N GLN A 86 -0.74 0.71 -20.35
CA GLN A 86 0.33 -0.26 -20.07
C GLN A 86 1.67 0.09 -20.71
N GLN A 87 1.64 0.75 -21.87
CA GLN A 87 2.81 1.40 -22.43
C GLN A 87 2.86 2.85 -21.93
N ILE A 88 4.07 3.39 -21.73
CA ILE A 88 4.34 4.76 -21.27
C ILE A 88 3.40 5.79 -21.95
N GLY A 89 3.12 5.56 -23.24
CA GLY A 89 1.99 6.19 -23.89
C GLY A 89 2.21 7.63 -24.31
N LEU A 90 3.44 8.12 -24.19
CA LEU A 90 3.84 9.47 -24.61
C LEU A 90 3.90 9.58 -26.13
N PHE A 91 3.51 10.74 -26.65
CA PHE A 91 3.66 11.09 -28.06
C PHE A 91 5.13 11.40 -28.34
N PRO A 92 5.82 10.60 -29.17
CA PRO A 92 7.27 10.71 -29.37
C PRO A 92 7.68 11.99 -30.11
N ASN A 93 6.74 12.57 -30.86
CA ASN A 93 6.89 13.80 -31.64
C ASN A 93 6.46 15.06 -30.88
N MET A 94 6.19 14.97 -29.58
CA MET A 94 5.82 16.08 -28.71
C MET A 94 6.83 16.20 -27.57
N THR A 95 7.09 17.41 -27.11
CA THR A 95 7.87 17.62 -25.89
C THR A 95 7.15 17.11 -24.64
N ILE A 96 7.84 17.02 -23.51
CA ILE A 96 7.23 16.64 -22.23
C ILE A 96 6.14 17.64 -21.83
N GLU A 97 6.37 18.94 -21.98
CA GLU A 97 5.33 19.96 -21.77
C GLU A 97 4.12 19.69 -22.66
N GLU A 98 4.32 19.47 -23.95
CA GLU A 98 3.23 19.24 -24.90
C GLU A 98 2.44 17.97 -24.59
N ASN A 99 3.13 16.90 -24.17
CA ASN A 99 2.54 15.64 -23.73
C ASN A 99 1.61 15.84 -22.53
N ILE A 100 2.09 16.51 -21.47
CA ILE A 100 1.29 16.81 -20.27
C ILE A 100 0.10 17.71 -20.63
N SER A 101 0.32 18.62 -21.58
CA SER A 101 -0.65 19.64 -22.00
C SER A 101 -1.78 19.14 -22.92
N VAL A 102 -1.79 17.86 -23.34
CA VAL A 102 -2.76 17.37 -24.34
C VAL A 102 -4.21 17.51 -23.86
N VAL A 103 -4.54 16.95 -22.69
CA VAL A 103 -5.93 16.96 -22.18
C VAL A 103 -6.37 18.37 -21.74
N PRO A 104 -5.56 19.17 -21.00
CA PRO A 104 -5.91 20.55 -20.69
C PRO A 104 -6.25 21.40 -21.92
N ARG A 105 -5.49 21.25 -23.01
CA ARG A 105 -5.79 21.96 -24.28
C ARG A 105 -7.11 21.53 -24.90
N LEU A 106 -7.45 20.24 -24.85
CA LEU A 106 -8.73 19.71 -25.33
C LEU A 106 -9.92 20.21 -24.49
N LEU A 107 -9.68 20.54 -23.22
CA LEU A 107 -10.64 21.18 -22.31
C LEU A 107 -10.68 22.72 -22.45
N GLY A 108 -9.93 23.28 -23.40
CA GLY A 108 -9.92 24.71 -23.67
C GLY A 108 -9.14 25.56 -22.67
N TRP A 109 -8.23 24.97 -21.89
CA TRP A 109 -7.38 25.75 -20.99
C TRP A 109 -6.44 26.66 -21.80
N ASP A 110 -6.17 27.85 -21.27
CA ASP A 110 -5.23 28.76 -21.90
C ASP A 110 -3.78 28.26 -21.77
N ARG A 111 -2.90 28.79 -22.62
CA ARG A 111 -1.50 28.36 -22.69
C ARG A 111 -0.73 28.62 -21.39
N LYS A 112 -1.03 29.71 -20.67
CA LYS A 112 -0.31 30.06 -19.44
C LYS A 112 -0.68 29.08 -18.34
N ARG A 113 -1.99 28.87 -18.11
CA ARG A 113 -2.50 27.88 -17.14
C ARG A 113 -1.96 26.48 -17.41
N THR A 114 -1.97 26.07 -18.67
CA THR A 114 -1.51 24.74 -19.07
C THR A 114 -0.01 24.56 -18.80
N ARG A 115 0.82 25.57 -19.11
CA ARG A 115 2.26 25.55 -18.85
C ARG A 115 2.58 25.56 -17.36
N GLU A 116 1.81 26.29 -16.56
CA GLU A 116 1.93 26.31 -15.10
C GLU A 116 1.60 24.96 -14.49
N ARG A 117 0.50 24.33 -14.93
CA ARG A 117 0.13 22.97 -14.49
C ARG A 117 1.20 21.93 -14.86
N ALA A 118 1.77 22.02 -16.05
CA ALA A 118 2.84 21.11 -16.46
C ALA A 118 4.10 21.25 -15.59
N ARG A 119 4.42 22.47 -15.15
CA ARG A 119 5.54 22.73 -14.23
C ARG A 119 5.29 22.11 -12.85
N GLU A 120 4.13 22.40 -12.27
CA GLU A 120 3.69 21.86 -10.97
C GLU A 120 3.78 20.33 -10.94
N LEU A 121 3.26 19.68 -11.98
CA LEU A 121 3.26 18.23 -12.08
C LEU A 121 4.66 17.62 -12.24
N LEU A 122 5.58 18.31 -12.94
CA LEU A 122 6.96 17.87 -13.07
C LEU A 122 7.71 17.99 -11.73
N ASP A 123 7.51 19.09 -11.00
CA ASP A 123 8.06 19.28 -9.65
C ASP A 123 7.58 18.17 -8.68
N MET A 124 6.29 17.79 -8.76
CA MET A 124 5.69 16.75 -7.94
C MET A 124 6.36 15.37 -8.10
N VAL A 125 6.84 15.04 -9.30
CA VAL A 125 7.60 13.81 -9.59
C VAL A 125 9.11 13.99 -9.54
N ALA A 126 9.60 15.05 -8.90
CA ALA A 126 11.02 15.34 -8.76
C ALA A 126 11.77 15.42 -10.11
N LEU A 127 11.10 15.94 -11.15
CA LEU A 127 11.71 16.25 -12.45
C LEU A 127 11.77 17.77 -12.62
N ASP A 128 12.97 18.35 -12.60
CA ASP A 128 13.17 19.80 -12.75
C ASP A 128 12.51 20.33 -14.04
N PRO A 129 11.45 21.14 -13.97
CA PRO A 129 10.73 21.61 -15.13
C PRO A 129 11.61 22.40 -16.10
N SER A 130 12.62 23.11 -15.60
CA SER A 130 13.55 23.88 -16.44
C SER A 130 14.40 22.97 -17.35
N ALA A 131 14.72 21.77 -16.88
CA ALA A 131 15.52 20.79 -17.60
C ALA A 131 14.69 19.83 -18.47
N PHE A 132 13.44 19.53 -18.09
CA PHE A 132 12.63 18.47 -18.70
C PHE A 132 11.52 18.96 -19.64
N MET A 133 10.94 20.14 -19.44
CA MET A 133 9.77 20.58 -20.23
C MET A 133 10.01 20.57 -21.75
N GLY A 134 11.21 20.95 -22.19
CA GLY A 134 11.59 21.03 -23.60
C GLY A 134 12.12 19.73 -24.21
N ARG A 135 12.28 18.67 -23.42
CA ARG A 135 12.79 17.37 -23.90
C ARG A 135 11.69 16.58 -24.60
N TYR A 136 12.09 15.63 -25.43
CA TYR A 136 11.25 14.63 -26.04
C TYR A 136 11.34 13.31 -25.24
N PRO A 137 10.32 12.43 -25.31
CA PRO A 137 10.31 11.15 -24.57
C PRO A 137 11.56 10.29 -24.80
N GLY A 138 12.13 10.29 -26.00
CA GLY A 138 13.35 9.54 -26.32
C GLY A 138 14.61 10.01 -25.59
N GLU A 139 14.58 11.19 -24.96
CA GLU A 139 15.69 11.76 -24.17
C GLU A 139 15.58 11.46 -22.67
N LEU A 140 14.56 10.69 -22.26
CA LEU A 140 14.29 10.31 -20.87
C LEU A 140 14.57 8.82 -20.66
N SER A 141 15.03 8.46 -19.46
CA SER A 141 15.07 7.06 -19.01
C SER A 141 13.67 6.47 -18.88
N GLY A 142 13.54 5.14 -18.89
CA GLY A 142 12.24 4.46 -18.77
C GLY A 142 11.43 4.91 -17.54
N GLY A 143 12.06 4.98 -16.36
CA GLY A 143 11.40 5.44 -15.13
C GLY A 143 10.98 6.91 -15.18
N GLN A 144 11.74 7.79 -15.83
CA GLN A 144 11.33 9.18 -16.05
C GLN A 144 10.13 9.27 -16.99
N GLN A 145 10.15 8.50 -18.08
CA GLN A 145 9.02 8.44 -19.00
C GLN A 145 7.76 7.92 -18.30
N GLN A 146 7.87 6.91 -17.42
CA GLN A 146 6.76 6.39 -16.62
C GLN A 146 6.12 7.49 -15.76
N ARG A 147 6.95 8.25 -15.03
CA ARG A 147 6.52 9.36 -14.18
C ARG A 147 5.77 10.42 -14.99
N VAL A 148 6.28 10.77 -16.18
CA VAL A 148 5.58 11.66 -17.11
C VAL A 148 4.26 11.06 -17.59
N GLY A 149 4.21 9.75 -17.86
CA GLY A 149 3.00 9.04 -18.26
C GLY A 149 1.88 9.13 -17.21
N VAL A 150 2.24 8.96 -15.93
CA VAL A 150 1.32 9.09 -14.79
C VAL A 150 0.83 10.52 -14.63
N ILE A 151 1.72 11.51 -14.53
CA ILE A 151 1.30 12.91 -14.31
C ILE A 151 0.52 13.49 -15.48
N ARG A 152 0.75 13.01 -16.71
CA ARG A 152 -0.05 13.41 -17.87
C ARG A 152 -1.52 13.05 -17.66
N ALA A 153 -1.82 11.90 -17.06
CA ALA A 153 -3.19 11.52 -16.74
C ALA A 153 -3.80 12.41 -15.65
N LEU A 154 -2.98 13.06 -14.81
CA LEU A 154 -3.38 14.02 -13.77
C LEU A 154 -3.44 15.48 -14.25
N ALA A 155 -3.05 15.76 -15.49
CA ALA A 155 -2.93 17.11 -16.03
C ALA A 155 -4.25 17.90 -16.01
N ALA A 156 -5.36 17.22 -16.28
CA ALA A 156 -6.70 17.81 -16.23
C ALA A 156 -7.34 17.82 -14.83
N ASP A 157 -6.59 17.41 -13.81
CA ASP A 157 -7.06 17.25 -12.42
C ASP A 157 -8.31 16.36 -12.28
N PRO A 158 -8.33 15.16 -12.88
CA PRO A 158 -9.50 14.29 -12.81
C PRO A 158 -9.73 13.78 -11.38
N PRO A 159 -10.98 13.50 -10.98
CA PRO A 159 -11.29 12.86 -9.70
C PRO A 159 -10.92 11.38 -9.66
N VAL A 160 -10.85 10.74 -10.84
CA VAL A 160 -10.56 9.31 -11.00
C VAL A 160 -9.34 9.09 -11.90
N LEU A 161 -8.46 8.19 -11.47
CA LEU A 161 -7.34 7.68 -12.25
C LEU A 161 -7.50 6.18 -12.51
N LEU A 162 -7.52 5.79 -13.78
CA LEU A 162 -7.51 4.39 -14.23
C LEU A 162 -6.13 4.04 -14.76
N MET A 163 -5.54 2.93 -14.32
CA MET A 163 -4.21 2.53 -14.79
C MET A 163 -4.15 1.04 -15.15
N ASP A 164 -3.58 0.71 -16.30
CA ASP A 164 -3.47 -0.67 -16.81
C ASP A 164 -2.01 -1.11 -16.71
N GLU A 165 -1.65 -1.89 -15.67
CA GLU A 165 -0.27 -2.31 -15.37
C GLU A 165 0.77 -1.17 -15.40
N PRO A 166 0.56 -0.09 -14.61
CA PRO A 166 1.38 1.12 -14.67
C PRO A 166 2.83 0.94 -14.22
N PHE A 167 3.25 -0.22 -13.72
CA PHE A 167 4.62 -0.47 -13.27
C PHE A 167 5.21 -1.80 -13.78
N GLY A 168 4.47 -2.55 -14.61
CA GLY A 168 4.84 -3.91 -15.02
C GLY A 168 6.11 -4.00 -15.86
N ALA A 169 6.45 -2.95 -16.61
CA ALA A 169 7.61 -2.90 -17.50
C ALA A 169 8.92 -2.43 -16.82
N ILE A 170 8.89 -2.17 -15.51
CA ILE A 170 10.02 -1.60 -14.76
C ILE A 170 10.77 -2.71 -14.02
N ASP A 171 12.10 -2.58 -13.96
CA ASP A 171 12.94 -3.45 -13.14
C ASP A 171 12.57 -3.35 -11.64
N PRO A 172 12.77 -4.42 -10.85
CA PRO A 172 12.27 -4.48 -9.47
C PRO A 172 12.77 -3.34 -8.56
N ILE A 173 14.02 -2.90 -8.71
CA ILE A 173 14.61 -1.87 -7.85
C ILE A 173 13.96 -0.52 -8.15
N ASN A 174 13.90 -0.13 -9.43
CA ASN A 174 13.25 1.12 -9.81
C ASN A 174 11.73 1.08 -9.61
N ARG A 175 11.10 -0.09 -9.70
CA ARG A 175 9.67 -0.28 -9.42
C ARG A 175 9.34 0.15 -8.00
N ALA A 176 10.07 -0.34 -6.99
CA ALA A 176 9.81 -0.02 -5.60
C ALA A 176 9.86 1.50 -5.33
N VAL A 177 10.90 2.17 -5.84
CA VAL A 177 11.09 3.62 -5.73
C VAL A 177 9.93 4.39 -6.37
N ILE A 178 9.51 3.98 -7.57
CA ILE A 178 8.42 4.65 -8.30
C ILE A 178 7.08 4.44 -7.58
N GLN A 179 6.83 3.26 -7.01
CA GLN A 179 5.64 3.01 -6.20
C GLN A 179 5.62 3.88 -4.93
N ASP A 180 6.76 4.06 -4.25
CA ASP A 180 6.84 4.93 -3.07
C ASP A 180 6.59 6.40 -3.42
N GLU A 181 7.18 6.88 -4.52
CA GLU A 181 6.91 8.22 -5.05
C GLU A 181 5.42 8.40 -5.41
N PHE A 182 4.81 7.37 -6.00
CA PHE A 182 3.39 7.37 -6.34
C PHE A 182 2.50 7.43 -5.10
N LEU A 183 2.79 6.64 -4.06
CA LEU A 183 2.03 6.65 -2.81
C LEU A 183 2.14 8.01 -2.10
N ARG A 184 3.33 8.62 -2.11
CA ARG A 184 3.53 9.98 -1.61
C ARG A 184 2.66 10.98 -2.38
N MET A 185 2.71 10.94 -3.71
CA MET A 185 1.87 11.79 -4.56
C MET A 185 0.38 11.58 -4.28
N GLN A 186 -0.06 10.33 -4.17
CA GLN A 186 -1.45 10.02 -3.88
C GLN A 186 -1.89 10.58 -2.53
N SER A 187 -1.03 10.52 -1.50
CA SER A 187 -1.34 11.10 -0.19
C SER A 187 -1.55 12.63 -0.23
N GLU A 188 -0.91 13.31 -1.18
CA GLU A 188 -1.07 14.76 -1.39
C GLU A 188 -2.31 15.09 -2.25
N LEU A 189 -2.61 14.27 -3.27
CA LEU A 189 -3.68 14.53 -4.24
C LEU A 189 -5.05 13.96 -3.87
N ASN A 190 -5.07 12.89 -3.07
CA ASN A 190 -6.26 12.16 -2.63
C ASN A 190 -7.24 11.82 -3.78
N LYS A 191 -6.72 11.30 -4.90
CA LYS A 191 -7.55 10.92 -6.06
C LYS A 191 -8.09 9.51 -5.89
N THR A 192 -9.23 9.19 -6.49
CA THR A 192 -9.67 7.78 -6.50
C THR A 192 -8.94 7.04 -7.60
N ILE A 193 -8.32 5.90 -7.27
CA ILE A 193 -7.46 5.19 -8.20
C ILE A 193 -7.95 3.76 -8.37
N LEU A 194 -8.07 3.32 -9.61
CA LEU A 194 -8.31 1.91 -9.94
C LEU A 194 -7.25 1.45 -10.91
N PHE A 195 -6.45 0.46 -10.54
CA PHE A 195 -5.47 -0.08 -11.48
C PHE A 195 -5.31 -1.58 -11.49
N VAL A 196 -4.86 -2.08 -12.64
CA VAL A 196 -4.67 -3.50 -12.91
C VAL A 196 -3.24 -3.89 -12.58
N SER A 197 -3.08 -4.99 -11.85
CA SER A 197 -1.79 -5.64 -11.63
C SER A 197 -1.90 -7.16 -11.71
N HIS A 198 -0.77 -7.81 -11.95
CA HIS A 198 -0.57 -9.24 -11.77
C HIS A 198 0.43 -9.54 -10.64
N ASP A 199 0.97 -8.51 -9.99
CA ASP A 199 1.94 -8.60 -8.91
C ASP A 199 1.23 -8.44 -7.56
N ILE A 200 1.43 -9.44 -6.70
CA ILE A 200 0.76 -9.53 -5.40
C ILE A 200 1.40 -8.56 -4.41
N ASP A 201 2.71 -8.42 -4.44
CA ASP A 201 3.43 -7.55 -3.51
C ASP A 201 3.11 -6.08 -3.83
N GLU A 202 2.94 -5.75 -5.12
CA GLU A 202 2.40 -4.46 -5.55
C GLU A 202 0.98 -4.23 -5.02
N ALA A 203 0.10 -5.23 -5.14
CA ALA A 203 -1.27 -5.11 -4.68
C ALA A 203 -1.36 -4.87 -3.17
N ILE A 204 -0.55 -5.59 -2.38
CA ILE A 204 -0.49 -5.47 -0.93
C ILE A 204 0.13 -4.14 -0.50
N LYS A 205 1.20 -3.70 -1.17
CA LYS A 205 1.90 -2.46 -0.85
C LYS A 205 1.05 -1.23 -1.14
N MET A 206 0.31 -1.23 -2.25
CA MET A 206 -0.32 -0.03 -2.78
C MET A 206 -1.83 0.04 -2.61
N GLY A 207 -2.52 -1.08 -2.46
CA GLY A 207 -3.97 -1.12 -2.47
C GLY A 207 -4.57 -0.84 -1.09
N ASP A 208 -5.50 0.10 -1.02
CA ASP A 208 -6.44 0.16 0.10
C ASP A 208 -7.44 -1.00 0.03
N ARG A 209 -7.78 -1.41 -1.21
CA ARG A 209 -8.63 -2.55 -1.52
C ARG A 209 -8.08 -3.33 -2.70
N ILE A 210 -8.28 -4.64 -2.68
CA ILE A 210 -7.87 -5.54 -3.77
C ILE A 210 -9.08 -6.36 -4.20
N ALA A 211 -9.34 -6.35 -5.50
CA ALA A 211 -10.36 -7.13 -6.16
C ALA A 211 -9.70 -8.31 -6.90
N ILE A 212 -9.92 -9.53 -6.44
CA ILE A 212 -9.30 -10.74 -6.98
C ILE A 212 -10.18 -11.33 -8.08
N PHE A 213 -9.64 -11.44 -9.29
CA PHE A 213 -10.33 -11.92 -10.48
C PHE A 213 -9.86 -13.31 -10.87
N ARG A 214 -10.81 -14.16 -11.26
CA ARG A 214 -10.55 -15.47 -11.89
C ARG A 214 -11.59 -15.73 -12.96
N ALA A 215 -11.15 -16.10 -14.16
CA ALA A 215 -12.03 -16.51 -15.26
C ALA A 215 -13.22 -15.55 -15.52
N GLY A 216 -12.96 -14.24 -15.50
CA GLY A 216 -13.98 -13.22 -15.75
C GLY A 216 -14.85 -12.86 -14.54
N GLN A 217 -14.65 -13.50 -13.38
CA GLN A 217 -15.46 -13.27 -12.17
C GLN A 217 -14.64 -12.61 -11.06
N LEU A 218 -15.32 -11.78 -10.26
CA LEU A 218 -14.80 -11.26 -8.99
C LEU A 218 -14.95 -12.33 -7.91
N VAL A 219 -13.83 -12.88 -7.45
CA VAL A 219 -13.80 -13.96 -6.46
C VAL A 219 -13.95 -13.42 -5.05
N GLN A 220 -13.12 -12.44 -4.69
CA GLN A 220 -13.09 -11.77 -3.39
C GLN A 220 -12.67 -10.31 -3.57
N TYR A 221 -13.25 -9.42 -2.76
CA TYR A 221 -12.98 -7.99 -2.76
C TYR A 221 -12.88 -7.51 -1.32
N ASP A 222 -11.68 -7.11 -0.88
CA ASP A 222 -11.47 -6.68 0.50
C ASP A 222 -10.19 -5.86 0.68
N ARG A 223 -9.92 -5.42 1.91
CA ARG A 223 -8.62 -4.83 2.30
C ARG A 223 -7.51 -5.89 2.25
N PRO A 224 -6.25 -5.49 2.00
CA PRO A 224 -5.13 -6.44 1.93
C PRO A 224 -4.97 -7.32 3.19
N ASP A 225 -5.13 -6.77 4.40
CA ASP A 225 -5.02 -7.55 5.64
C ASP A 225 -6.09 -8.64 5.71
N ASP A 226 -7.34 -8.30 5.40
CA ASP A 226 -8.48 -9.22 5.40
C ASP A 226 -8.34 -10.32 4.35
N LEU A 227 -7.77 -10.02 3.18
CA LEU A 227 -7.50 -11.04 2.15
C LEU A 227 -6.42 -12.04 2.56
N LEU A 228 -5.37 -11.56 3.22
CA LEU A 228 -4.29 -12.40 3.72
C LEU A 228 -4.75 -13.24 4.91
N ALA A 229 -5.59 -12.65 5.75
CA ALA A 229 -6.14 -13.24 6.95
C ALA A 229 -7.22 -14.27 6.63
N HIS A 230 -8.21 -13.89 5.83
CA HIS A 230 -9.45 -14.61 5.58
C HIS A 230 -9.66 -14.84 4.08
N PRO A 231 -8.83 -15.68 3.43
CA PRO A 231 -9.06 -16.04 2.03
C PRO A 231 -10.40 -16.78 1.91
N LYS A 232 -11.23 -16.38 0.96
CA LYS A 232 -12.58 -16.93 0.78
C LYS A 232 -12.59 -18.40 0.33
N ASN A 233 -11.53 -18.85 -0.34
CA ASN A 233 -11.37 -20.21 -0.84
C ASN A 233 -9.90 -20.55 -1.11
N ASP A 234 -9.63 -21.83 -1.38
CA ASP A 234 -8.30 -22.38 -1.70
C ASP A 234 -7.61 -21.67 -2.87
N PHE A 235 -8.38 -21.16 -3.83
CA PHE A 235 -7.79 -20.39 -4.93
C PHE A 235 -7.21 -19.07 -4.42
N VAL A 236 -7.94 -18.30 -3.61
CA VAL A 236 -7.41 -17.05 -3.04
C VAL A 236 -6.24 -17.35 -2.11
N GLU A 237 -6.34 -18.39 -1.28
CA GLU A 237 -5.26 -18.80 -0.39
C GLU A 237 -3.98 -19.16 -1.15
N SER A 238 -4.08 -20.05 -2.15
CA SER A 238 -2.94 -20.46 -2.99
C SER A 238 -2.41 -19.32 -3.86
N PHE A 239 -3.26 -18.38 -4.25
CA PHE A 239 -2.86 -17.22 -5.04
C PHE A 239 -1.88 -16.34 -4.25
N PHE A 240 -2.16 -16.05 -2.97
CA PHE A 240 -1.24 -15.28 -2.13
C PHE A 240 0.01 -16.06 -1.68
N GLY A 241 -0.02 -17.38 -1.71
CA GLY A 241 1.12 -18.26 -1.40
C GLY A 241 1.24 -18.62 0.09
N GLU A 242 2.28 -19.40 0.42
CA GLU A 242 2.53 -19.88 1.79
C GLU A 242 3.11 -18.81 2.72
N ASP A 243 3.67 -17.73 2.16
CA ASP A 243 4.30 -16.61 2.87
C ASP A 243 3.32 -15.50 3.26
N ARG A 244 2.00 -15.76 3.27
CA ARG A 244 0.95 -14.80 3.69
C ARG A 244 1.25 -14.13 5.02
N ALA A 245 1.74 -14.89 6.00
CA ALA A 245 2.10 -14.35 7.31
C ALA A 245 3.20 -13.29 7.20
N LEU A 246 4.23 -13.51 6.36
CA LEU A 246 5.32 -12.56 6.13
C LEU A 246 4.87 -11.32 5.35
N LYS A 247 3.86 -11.46 4.48
CA LYS A 247 3.24 -10.32 3.77
C LYS A 247 2.38 -9.48 4.72
N ARG A 248 1.63 -10.14 5.59
CA ARG A 248 0.81 -9.48 6.62
C ARG A 248 1.65 -8.69 7.62
N MET A 249 2.85 -9.18 7.94
CA MET A 249 3.83 -8.44 8.74
C MET A 249 4.24 -7.10 8.12
N GLN A 250 4.19 -6.93 6.80
CA GLN A 250 4.51 -5.66 6.13
C GLN A 250 3.39 -4.62 6.29
N LEU A 251 2.16 -5.08 6.52
CA LEU A 251 0.98 -4.22 6.69
C LEU A 251 0.84 -3.76 8.15
N ALA A 252 1.11 -4.65 9.10
CA ALA A 252 0.98 -4.35 10.52
C ALA A 252 2.11 -3.43 11.01
N ARG A 253 1.76 -2.40 11.76
CA ARG A 253 2.74 -1.51 12.42
C ARG A 253 2.94 -1.92 13.86
N VAL A 254 4.09 -1.56 14.42
CA VAL A 254 4.44 -1.83 15.82
C VAL A 254 3.38 -1.30 16.77
N ARG A 255 2.91 -0.07 16.54
CA ARG A 255 1.85 0.57 17.35
C ARG A 255 0.54 -0.24 17.43
N ASP A 256 0.24 -1.07 16.44
CA ASP A 256 -1.01 -1.83 16.37
C ASP A 256 -0.92 -3.17 17.13
N VAL A 257 0.29 -3.60 17.50
CA VAL A 257 0.57 -4.95 18.01
C VAL A 257 1.35 -4.96 19.33
N MET A 258 2.08 -3.88 19.63
CA MET A 258 2.83 -3.75 20.87
C MET A 258 1.90 -3.84 22.09
N GLU A 259 2.46 -4.32 23.18
CA GLU A 259 1.85 -4.21 24.50
C GLU A 259 2.13 -2.81 25.05
N ASP A 260 1.06 -2.06 25.33
CA ASP A 260 1.09 -0.77 26.00
C ASP A 260 1.07 -0.93 27.54
N ASP A 261 1.28 0.17 28.27
CA ASP A 261 1.35 0.19 29.75
C ASP A 261 2.35 -0.82 30.35
N VAL A 262 3.55 -0.87 29.78
CA VAL A 262 4.62 -1.74 30.25
C VAL A 262 5.24 -1.19 31.55
N PRO A 263 5.36 -1.99 32.62
CA PRO A 263 6.02 -1.55 33.83
C PRO A 263 7.52 -1.36 33.57
N VAL A 264 8.08 -0.30 34.16
CA VAL A 264 9.50 0.05 34.00
C VAL A 264 10.18 0.20 35.35
N VAL A 265 11.50 0.03 35.35
CA VAL A 265 12.39 0.37 36.46
C VAL A 265 13.42 1.41 36.02
N ARG A 266 13.98 2.15 36.97
CA ARG A 266 15.06 3.12 36.78
C ARG A 266 16.36 2.58 37.32
N HIS A 267 17.48 3.24 36.99
CA HIS A 267 18.80 2.86 37.48
C HIS A 267 18.88 2.74 39.01
N ASP A 268 18.22 3.66 39.73
CA ASP A 268 18.26 3.73 41.20
C ASP A 268 17.26 2.82 41.90
N ASP A 269 16.40 2.11 41.17
CA ASP A 269 15.47 1.14 41.75
C ASP A 269 16.23 -0.09 42.27
N ASP A 270 15.74 -0.67 43.35
CA ASP A 270 16.30 -1.91 43.89
C ASP A 270 15.82 -3.12 43.06
N LEU A 271 16.69 -4.13 42.90
CA LEU A 271 16.30 -5.39 42.25
C LEU A 271 15.06 -6.05 42.87
N ARG A 272 14.82 -5.84 44.18
CA ARG A 272 13.59 -6.32 44.84
C ARG A 272 12.35 -5.64 44.27
N ARG A 273 12.41 -4.32 44.03
CA ARG A 273 11.30 -3.57 43.44
C ARG A 273 11.01 -4.05 42.02
N ALA A 274 12.05 -4.35 41.25
CA ALA A 274 11.92 -4.95 39.92
C ALA A 274 11.17 -6.30 39.99
N LEU A 275 11.53 -7.17 40.94
CA LEU A 275 10.87 -8.46 41.12
C LEU A 275 9.41 -8.32 41.57
N GLU A 276 9.13 -7.41 42.50
CA GLU A 276 7.75 -7.10 42.94
C GLU A 276 6.88 -6.62 41.77
N LEU A 277 7.38 -5.70 40.94
CA LEU A 277 6.68 -5.22 39.76
C LEU A 277 6.45 -6.33 38.73
N MET A 278 7.44 -7.21 38.53
CA MET A 278 7.28 -8.38 37.66
C MET A 278 6.17 -9.31 38.16
N ASP A 279 6.13 -9.61 39.45
CA ASP A 279 5.12 -10.49 40.04
C ASP A 279 3.72 -9.85 40.01
N GLU A 280 3.61 -8.56 40.33
CA GLU A 280 2.35 -7.78 40.28
C GLU A 280 1.74 -7.76 38.88
N ARG A 281 2.58 -7.63 37.85
CA ARG A 281 2.15 -7.48 36.46
C ARG A 281 2.26 -8.77 35.63
N GLY A 282 2.67 -9.89 36.24
CA GLY A 282 2.78 -11.19 35.57
C GLY A 282 3.92 -11.31 34.54
N TYR A 283 4.97 -10.48 34.65
CA TYR A 283 6.15 -10.56 33.79
C TYR A 283 7.08 -11.67 34.26
N HIS A 284 7.09 -12.79 33.54
CA HIS A 284 7.82 -13.98 33.98
C HIS A 284 9.33 -13.98 33.63
N TYR A 285 9.81 -13.01 32.84
CA TYR A 285 11.16 -13.06 32.27
C TYR A 285 12.04 -11.85 32.59
N ALA A 286 11.58 -10.64 32.30
CA ALA A 286 12.34 -9.41 32.50
C ALA A 286 11.42 -8.19 32.59
N ILE A 287 11.98 -7.06 33.03
CA ILE A 287 11.34 -5.74 33.10
C ILE A 287 12.24 -4.71 32.44
N THR A 288 11.65 -3.75 31.72
CA THR A 288 12.39 -2.72 30.99
C THR A 288 12.99 -1.70 31.94
N LEU A 289 14.26 -1.36 31.72
CA LEU A 289 14.97 -0.30 32.43
C LEU A 289 15.02 0.96 31.56
N VAL A 290 14.57 2.08 32.12
CA VAL A 290 14.56 3.40 31.46
C VAL A 290 15.44 4.41 32.18
N ASN A 291 15.91 5.42 31.45
CA ASN A 291 16.59 6.58 32.02
C ASN A 291 15.58 7.64 32.53
N GLU A 292 16.11 8.79 32.98
CA GLU A 292 15.31 9.93 33.45
C GLU A 292 14.39 10.54 32.38
N HIS A 293 14.76 10.38 31.10
CA HIS A 293 13.98 10.84 29.94
C HIS A 293 12.97 9.82 29.43
N HIS A 294 12.76 8.71 30.17
CA HIS A 294 11.89 7.60 29.77
C HIS A 294 12.35 6.86 28.50
N GLN A 295 13.63 6.92 28.18
CA GLN A 295 14.20 6.17 27.05
C GLN A 295 14.67 4.79 27.54
N PRO A 296 14.42 3.71 26.77
CA PRO A 296 14.86 2.37 27.13
C PRO A 296 16.38 2.24 27.07
N VAL A 297 16.99 1.85 28.18
CA VAL A 297 18.45 1.62 28.29
C VAL A 297 18.78 0.14 28.39
N GLY A 298 17.87 -0.66 28.95
CA GLY A 298 18.12 -2.07 29.16
C GLY A 298 16.92 -2.86 29.64
N MET A 299 17.21 -4.07 30.12
CA MET A 299 16.29 -4.92 30.83
C MET A 299 16.95 -5.54 32.05
N VAL A 300 16.19 -5.69 33.13
CA VAL A 300 16.60 -6.47 34.29
C VAL A 300 15.93 -7.84 34.19
N MET A 301 16.74 -8.90 34.12
CA MET A 301 16.22 -10.28 34.07
C MET A 301 15.72 -10.72 35.45
N ARG A 302 14.59 -11.44 35.49
CA ARG A 302 14.01 -12.01 36.71
C ARG A 302 15.02 -12.88 37.47
N SER A 303 15.73 -13.74 36.75
CA SER A 303 16.79 -14.60 37.30
C SER A 303 17.90 -13.82 38.02
N THR A 304 18.19 -12.60 37.56
CA THR A 304 19.17 -11.71 38.18
C THR A 304 18.60 -11.04 39.43
N ALA A 305 17.34 -10.58 39.34
CA ALA A 305 16.64 -9.97 40.47
C ALA A 305 16.36 -10.96 41.63
N GLU A 306 16.18 -12.25 41.33
CA GLU A 306 15.99 -13.31 42.33
C GLU A 306 17.27 -13.68 43.08
N THR A 307 18.43 -13.63 42.40
CA THR A 307 19.70 -14.17 42.92
C THR A 307 20.66 -13.11 43.44
N ARG A 308 20.55 -11.86 42.98
CA ARG A 308 21.44 -10.76 43.35
C ARG A 308 20.75 -9.73 44.23
N ARG A 309 21.56 -8.88 44.86
CA ARG A 309 21.12 -7.68 45.57
C ARG A 309 21.90 -6.49 45.02
N GLY A 310 21.27 -5.33 45.01
CA GLY A 310 21.85 -4.11 44.45
C GLY A 310 20.82 -3.34 43.66
N LYS A 311 21.32 -2.36 42.90
CA LYS A 311 20.50 -1.48 42.07
C LYS A 311 20.29 -2.09 40.68
N CYS A 312 19.14 -1.79 40.07
CA CYS A 312 18.83 -2.21 38.70
C CYS A 312 19.89 -1.72 37.70
N GLY A 313 20.41 -0.51 37.89
CA GLY A 313 21.47 0.07 37.06
C GLY A 313 22.81 -0.67 37.10
N GLU A 314 23.05 -1.54 38.09
CA GLU A 314 24.26 -2.36 38.21
C GLU A 314 24.08 -3.75 37.57
N HIS A 315 22.85 -4.11 37.25
CA HIS A 315 22.42 -5.48 36.97
C HIS A 315 21.39 -5.54 35.82
N TYR A 316 21.72 -4.92 34.69
CA TYR A 316 20.88 -4.91 33.50
C TYR A 316 21.63 -5.42 32.26
N TYR A 317 20.86 -5.85 31.27
CA TYR A 317 21.32 -6.14 29.92
C TYR A 317 20.93 -4.98 29.01
N GLY A 318 21.87 -4.45 28.25
CA GLY A 318 21.61 -3.33 27.34
C GLY A 318 20.60 -3.69 26.25
N VAL A 319 19.96 -2.67 25.70
CA VAL A 319 19.13 -2.83 24.49
C VAL A 319 20.00 -2.63 23.26
N ASP A 320 20.19 -3.68 22.46
CA ASP A 320 20.98 -3.63 21.23
C ASP A 320 20.19 -3.15 20.01
N ALA A 321 18.85 -3.15 20.10
CA ALA A 321 17.95 -2.71 19.04
C ALA A 321 16.62 -2.18 19.59
N LEU A 322 16.07 -1.17 18.92
CA LEU A 322 14.78 -0.56 19.22
C LEU A 322 13.86 -0.68 18.01
N ALA A 323 12.56 -0.77 18.25
CA ALA A 323 11.53 -0.70 17.22
C ALA A 323 10.83 0.65 17.28
N HIS A 324 10.67 1.35 16.16
CA HIS A 324 9.85 2.55 16.12
C HIS A 324 8.37 2.20 15.95
N LEU A 325 7.47 3.05 16.44
CA LEU A 325 6.01 2.84 16.34
C LEU A 325 5.51 2.63 14.90
N ASP A 326 6.19 3.26 13.94
CA ASP A 326 5.85 3.19 12.51
C ASP A 326 6.63 2.13 11.75
N ASP A 327 7.49 1.35 12.43
CA ASP A 327 8.12 0.19 11.83
C ASP A 327 7.06 -0.88 11.54
N ASP A 328 7.24 -1.59 10.43
CA ASP A 328 6.47 -2.79 10.14
C ASP A 328 7.02 -4.00 10.93
N LEU A 329 6.18 -5.02 11.12
CA LEU A 329 6.57 -6.21 11.87
C LEU A 329 7.64 -7.06 11.17
N ARG A 330 7.84 -6.90 9.85
CA ARG A 330 8.90 -7.60 9.12
C ARG A 330 10.26 -7.01 9.49
N LYS A 331 10.38 -5.68 9.57
CA LYS A 331 11.57 -4.99 10.08
C LYS A 331 11.87 -5.41 11.52
N VAL A 332 10.85 -5.44 12.37
CA VAL A 332 11.00 -5.90 13.76
C VAL A 332 11.49 -7.35 13.84
N ALA A 333 10.90 -8.26 13.08
CA ALA A 333 11.36 -9.64 13.06
C ALA A 333 12.81 -9.73 12.57
N SER A 334 13.20 -8.95 11.57
CA SER A 334 14.60 -8.86 11.13
C SER A 334 15.53 -8.38 12.24
N LEU A 335 15.16 -7.35 13.00
CA LEU A 335 15.93 -6.86 14.14
C LEU A 335 16.05 -7.95 15.23
N MET A 336 14.95 -8.63 15.56
CA MET A 336 14.95 -9.76 16.49
C MET A 336 15.95 -10.84 16.08
N PHE A 337 15.97 -11.24 14.80
CA PHE A 337 16.93 -12.22 14.29
C PHE A 337 18.38 -11.72 14.28
N SER A 338 18.62 -10.47 13.86
CA SER A 338 19.97 -9.90 13.78
C SER A 338 20.63 -9.73 15.15
N HIS A 339 19.83 -9.55 16.20
CA HIS A 339 20.31 -9.31 17.56
C HIS A 339 20.07 -10.51 18.50
N ASP A 340 19.67 -11.68 17.97
CA ASP A 340 19.35 -12.90 18.75
C ASP A 340 18.43 -12.62 19.95
N THR A 341 17.41 -11.79 19.72
CA THR A 341 16.44 -11.38 20.76
C THR A 341 15.02 -11.76 20.36
N THR A 342 14.17 -12.01 21.35
CA THR A 342 12.75 -12.34 21.17
C THR A 342 11.83 -11.21 21.63
N TRP A 343 12.41 -10.06 21.97
CA TRP A 343 11.73 -8.89 22.51
C TRP A 343 12.46 -7.61 22.06
N LEU A 344 11.70 -6.55 21.80
CA LEU A 344 12.23 -5.20 21.56
C LEU A 344 11.41 -4.17 22.35
N ALA A 345 12.08 -3.13 22.84
CA ALA A 345 11.42 -1.91 23.29
C ALA A 345 10.91 -1.12 22.08
N CYS A 346 9.67 -0.67 22.17
CA CYS A 346 9.01 0.15 21.16
C CYS A 346 9.09 1.62 21.58
N VAL A 347 9.55 2.48 20.68
CA VAL A 347 9.79 3.90 20.98
C VAL A 347 9.06 4.83 20.03
N ASP A 348 8.66 5.99 20.56
CA ASP A 348 8.14 7.11 19.77
C ASP A 348 9.24 7.87 19.00
N GLU A 349 8.87 8.98 18.35
CA GLU A 349 9.80 9.83 17.59
C GLU A 349 10.89 10.48 18.48
N ASP A 350 10.59 10.71 19.76
CA ASP A 350 11.52 11.28 20.75
C ASP A 350 12.43 10.20 21.39
N GLY A 351 12.27 8.94 20.98
CA GLY A 351 12.99 7.79 21.51
C GLY A 351 12.51 7.35 22.90
N ARG A 352 11.34 7.83 23.34
CA ARG A 352 10.75 7.44 24.63
C ARG A 352 10.02 6.11 24.48
N LEU A 353 10.07 5.30 25.54
CA LEU A 353 9.38 4.03 25.58
C LEU A 353 7.87 4.25 25.44
N ALA A 354 7.28 3.64 24.43
CA ALA A 354 5.84 3.64 24.17
C ALA A 354 5.20 2.27 24.47
N GLY A 355 5.98 1.20 24.42
CA GLY A 355 5.50 -0.15 24.68
C GLY A 355 6.59 -1.19 24.46
N THR A 356 6.19 -2.45 24.43
CA THR A 356 7.12 -3.52 24.05
C THR A 356 6.50 -4.52 23.10
N LEU A 357 7.34 -5.15 22.28
CA LEU A 357 6.91 -6.13 21.31
C LEU A 357 7.71 -7.42 21.47
N THR A 358 7.00 -8.53 21.62
CA THR A 358 7.59 -9.87 21.74
C THR A 358 7.33 -10.69 20.48
N GLN A 359 8.21 -11.64 20.18
CA GLN A 359 7.99 -12.64 19.13
C GLN A 359 6.64 -13.36 19.32
N ARG A 360 6.27 -13.67 20.57
CA ARG A 360 4.98 -14.30 20.89
C ARG A 360 3.80 -13.36 20.59
N GLY A 361 3.93 -12.06 20.86
CA GLY A 361 2.94 -11.04 20.49
C GLY A 361 2.70 -11.01 18.98
N ILE A 362 3.79 -10.98 18.21
CA ILE A 362 3.76 -11.05 16.75
C ILE A 362 3.08 -12.35 16.27
N THR A 363 3.49 -13.52 16.80
CA THR A 363 2.86 -14.80 16.44
C THR A 363 1.38 -14.84 16.81
N ARG A 364 0.98 -14.25 17.94
CA ARG A 364 -0.43 -14.18 18.35
C ARG A 364 -1.23 -13.31 17.38
N TYR A 365 -0.72 -12.15 17.00
CA TYR A 365 -1.35 -11.25 16.04
C TYR A 365 -1.56 -11.93 14.68
N LEU A 366 -0.50 -12.57 14.16
CA LEU A 366 -0.56 -13.30 12.89
C LEU A 366 -1.44 -14.56 12.99
N GLY A 367 -1.44 -15.22 14.14
CA GLY A 367 -2.11 -16.49 14.40
C GLY A 367 -3.57 -16.40 14.85
N ALA A 368 -4.05 -15.22 15.28
CA ALA A 368 -5.45 -14.97 15.67
C ALA A 368 -6.46 -15.37 14.58
N THR A 369 -5.98 -15.54 13.36
CA THR A 369 -6.75 -15.83 12.16
C THR A 369 -6.77 -17.31 11.76
N TYR A 370 -5.86 -18.15 12.27
CA TYR A 370 -5.86 -19.60 12.00
C TYR A 370 -6.84 -20.38 12.87
N ARG A 371 -7.51 -19.71 13.82
CA ARG A 371 -8.56 -20.32 14.63
C ARG A 371 -9.88 -20.13 13.89
N PRO A 372 -10.53 -21.20 13.38
CA PRO A 372 -11.89 -21.07 12.90
C PRO A 372 -12.74 -20.48 14.03
N GLN A 373 -13.57 -19.48 13.72
CA GLN A 373 -14.65 -19.08 14.60
C GLN A 373 -15.56 -20.31 14.77
N GLU A 374 -15.56 -20.90 15.98
CA GLU A 374 -16.49 -21.97 16.36
C GLU A 374 -17.94 -21.49 16.40
#